data_AF-A0A1E9VUC1-F1
#
_entry.id   AF-A0A1E9VUC1-F1
#
_cell.length_a   1.000
_cell.length_b   1.000
_cell.length_c   1.000
_cell.angle_alpha   90.00
_cell.angle_beta   90.00
_cell.angle_gamma   90.00
#
_symmetry.space_group_name_H-M   'P 1'
#
loop_
_entity.id
_entity.type
_entity.pdbx_description
1 polymer ?
#
loop_
_entity_poly.entity_id
_entity_poly.type
_entity_poly.pdbx_seq_one_letter_code
_entity_poly.pdbx_strand_id
1 'polypeptide(L)'
;MLSKLIPDIITPKDIPKGLILLLIVACLLVGLSGLRYGGVEGWLHVLENWLVALVVIPALTALISLPLKWRDSTFDVRMVYYLGMFVALLFMLAKLRYWR
;
A
#
# COMPACT_ATOMS: atom_id res chain seq x y z
N MET A 1 -0.10 12.92 -18.24
CA MET A 1 -0.19 13.44 -16.86
C MET A 1 0.20 12.40 -15.82
N LEU A 2 -0.38 11.18 -15.83
CA LEU A 2 -0.06 10.14 -14.83
C LEU A 2 1.43 9.76 -14.73
N SER A 3 2.16 9.77 -15.84
CA SER A 3 3.61 9.54 -15.88
C SER A 3 4.43 10.60 -15.14
N LYS A 4 3.87 11.80 -14.91
CA LYS A 4 4.50 12.82 -14.05
C LYS A 4 4.21 12.60 -12.56
N LEU A 5 3.10 11.92 -12.23
CA LEU A 5 2.68 11.65 -10.85
C LEU A 5 3.30 10.35 -10.30
N ILE A 6 3.38 9.31 -11.13
CA ILE A 6 3.95 8.01 -10.77
C ILE A 6 5.04 7.68 -11.79
N PRO A 7 6.33 7.66 -11.37
CA PRO A 7 7.42 7.37 -12.27
C PRO A 7 7.37 5.92 -12.75
N ASP A 8 7.78 5.70 -14.00
CA ASP A 8 7.81 4.38 -14.65
C ASP A 8 8.70 3.37 -13.91
N ILE A 9 9.66 3.85 -13.12
CA ILE A 9 10.59 3.00 -12.38
C ILE A 9 9.89 2.17 -11.29
N ILE A 10 8.89 2.75 -10.63
CA ILE A 10 8.16 2.09 -9.54
C ILE A 10 6.94 1.32 -10.05
N THR A 11 6.51 1.53 -11.29
CA THR A 11 5.30 0.89 -11.83
C THR A 11 5.62 -0.49 -12.42
N PRO A 12 4.93 -1.57 -12.01
CA PRO A 12 5.04 -2.88 -12.65
C PRO A 12 4.52 -2.81 -14.08
N LYS A 13 5.08 -3.65 -14.96
CA LYS A 13 4.88 -3.56 -16.41
C LYS A 13 3.44 -3.88 -16.85
N ASP A 14 2.73 -4.71 -16.08
CA ASP A 14 1.44 -5.28 -16.48
C ASP A 14 0.23 -4.61 -15.82
N ILE A 15 0.43 -3.61 -14.96
CA ILE A 15 -0.66 -2.92 -14.25
C ILE A 15 -0.79 -1.48 -14.75
N PRO A 16 -2.00 -1.03 -15.15
CA PRO A 16 -2.22 0.34 -15.55
C PRO A 16 -1.98 1.28 -14.36
N LYS A 17 -1.20 2.34 -14.60
CA LYS A 17 -0.82 3.33 -13.56
C LYS A 17 -2.00 3.92 -12.81
N GLY A 18 -3.17 4.00 -13.46
CA GLY A 18 -4.42 4.46 -12.85
C GLY A 18 -4.90 3.57 -11.69
N LEU A 19 -4.76 2.25 -11.80
CA LEU A 19 -5.14 1.33 -10.72
C LEU A 19 -4.22 1.49 -9.50
N ILE A 20 -2.93 1.68 -9.73
CA ILE A 20 -1.96 1.92 -8.66
C ILE A 20 -2.25 3.25 -7.95
N LEU A 21 -2.53 4.30 -8.72
CA LEU A 21 -2.91 5.59 -8.16
C LEU A 21 -4.19 5.46 -7.33
N LEU A 22 -5.21 4.75 -7.84
CA LEU A 22 -6.45 4.50 -7.13
C LEU A 22 -6.19 3.76 -5.82
N LEU A 23 -5.34 2.72 -5.84
CA LEU A 23 -4.96 1.96 -4.65
C LEU A 23 -4.29 2.84 -3.60
N ILE A 24 -3.32 3.67 -3.99
CA ILE A 24 -2.64 4.59 -3.08
C ILE A 24 -3.64 5.58 -2.48
N VAL A 25 -4.49 6.19 -3.31
CA VAL A 25 -5.52 7.13 -2.85
C VAL A 25 -6.50 6.45 -1.90
N ALA A 26 -6.93 5.21 -2.17
CA ALA A 26 -7.80 4.45 -1.29
C ALA A 26 -7.14 4.20 0.08
N CYS A 27 -5.88 3.77 0.11
CA CYS A 27 -5.12 3.60 1.36
C CYS A 27 -5.01 4.93 2.14
N LEU A 28 -4.76 6.04 1.44
CA LEU A 28 -4.68 7.37 2.06
C LEU A 28 -6.01 7.76 2.71
N LEU A 29 -7.12 7.63 1.96
CA LEU A 29 -8.47 7.97 2.45
C LEU A 29 -8.89 7.09 3.62
N VAL A 30 -8.64 5.79 3.56
CA VAL A 30 -8.93 4.87 4.66
C VAL A 30 -8.09 5.19 5.89
N GLY A 31 -6.82 5.57 5.71
CA GLY A 31 -5.94 5.98 6.81
C GLY A 31 -6.44 7.20 7.59
N LEU A 32 -7.14 8.12 6.93
CA LEU A 32 -7.76 9.31 7.56
C LEU A 32 -8.82 8.96 8.61
N SER A 33 -9.32 7.72 8.64
CA SER A 33 -10.20 7.24 9.72
C SER A 33 -9.57 7.39 11.12
N GLY A 34 -8.23 7.46 11.22
CA GLY A 34 -7.51 7.75 12.46
C GLY A 34 -7.83 9.13 13.06
N LEU A 35 -8.30 10.10 12.28
CA LEU A 35 -8.68 11.43 12.80
C LEU A 35 -9.82 11.36 13.83
N ARG A 36 -10.59 10.26 13.87
CA ARG A 36 -11.66 10.03 14.86
C ARG A 36 -11.16 10.10 16.31
N TYR A 37 -9.91 9.74 16.58
CA TYR A 37 -9.34 9.80 17.93
C TYR A 37 -9.13 11.24 18.44
N GLY A 38 -9.16 12.24 17.54
CA GLY A 38 -9.05 13.64 17.89
C GLY A 38 -7.64 14.06 18.32
N GLY A 39 -7.42 15.39 18.40
CA GLY A 39 -6.17 15.96 18.88
C GLY A 39 -4.93 15.50 18.09
N VAL A 40 -3.80 15.37 18.79
CA VAL A 40 -2.52 14.92 18.23
C VAL A 40 -2.50 13.39 18.04
N GLU A 41 -3.19 12.66 18.91
CA GLU A 41 -3.29 11.19 18.87
C GLU A 41 -3.97 10.71 17.58
N GLY A 42 -5.01 11.40 17.11
CA GLY A 42 -5.64 11.10 15.82
C GLY A 42 -4.69 11.21 14.64
N TRP A 43 -3.83 12.24 14.60
CA TRP A 43 -2.83 12.38 13.55
C TRP A 43 -1.75 11.30 13.61
N LEU A 44 -1.32 10.89 14.81
CA LEU A 44 -0.40 9.77 14.98
C LEU A 44 -0.99 8.47 14.42
N HIS A 45 -2.27 8.19 14.68
CA HIS A 45 -2.94 7.03 14.11
C HIS A 45 -3.10 7.09 12.59
N VAL A 46 -3.32 8.28 12.01
CA VAL A 46 -3.32 8.45 10.54
C VAL A 46 -1.95 8.10 9.96
N LEU A 47 -0.88 8.64 10.55
CA LEU A 47 0.49 8.37 10.13
C LEU A 47 0.85 6.89 10.27
N GLU A 48 0.46 6.27 11.38
CA GLU A 48 0.64 4.83 11.60
C GLU A 48 -0.11 4.01 10.54
N ASN A 49 -1.38 4.32 10.28
CA ASN A 49 -2.17 3.62 9.27
C ASN A 49 -1.54 3.75 7.87
N TRP A 50 -1.07 4.95 7.49
CA TRP A 50 -0.39 5.16 6.22
C TRP A 50 0.95 4.42 6.16
N LEU A 51 1.75 4.48 7.22
CA LEU A 51 3.03 3.78 7.31
C LEU A 51 2.82 2.27 7.14
N VAL A 52 1.84 1.70 7.84
CA VAL A 52 1.55 0.27 7.77
C VAL A 52 1.04 -0.14 6.39
N ALA A 53 0.09 0.61 5.82
CA ALA A 53 -0.57 0.25 4.58
C ALA A 53 0.26 0.54 3.32
N LEU A 54 1.05 1.60 3.33
CA LEU A 54 1.86 2.02 2.18
C LEU A 54 3.29 1.51 2.24
N VAL A 55 3.85 1.24 3.43
CA VAL A 55 5.27 0.91 3.58
C VAL A 55 5.47 -0.46 4.20
N VAL A 56 5.03 -0.68 5.43
CA VAL A 56 5.44 -1.87 6.21
C VAL A 56 4.94 -3.16 5.58
N ILE A 57 3.62 -3.30 5.38
CA ILE A 57 3.06 -4.54 4.81
C ILE A 57 3.56 -4.75 3.37
N PRO A 58 3.51 -3.74 2.47
CA PRO A 58 4.05 -3.87 1.12
C PRO A 58 5.54 -4.28 1.07
N ALA A 59 6.38 -3.63 1.88
CA ALA A 59 7.81 -3.88 1.91
C ALA A 59 8.13 -5.28 2.46
N LEU A 60 7.46 -5.71 3.53
CA LEU A 60 7.64 -7.06 4.07
C LEU A 60 7.19 -8.13 3.07
N THR A 61 6.08 -7.90 2.38
CA THR A 61 5.58 -8.83 1.34
C THR A 61 6.59 -8.94 0.19
N ALA A 62 7.15 -7.81 -0.25
CA ALA A 62 8.20 -7.78 -1.27
C ALA A 62 9.49 -8.47 -0.78
N LEU A 63 9.92 -8.22 0.46
CA LEU A 63 11.10 -8.81 1.07
C LEU A 63 10.99 -10.35 1.13
N ILE A 64 9.85 -10.86 1.57
CA ILE A 64 9.59 -12.31 1.65
C ILE A 64 9.61 -12.96 0.26
N SER A 65 9.28 -12.20 -0.79
CA SER A 65 9.33 -12.69 -2.18
C SER A 65 10.71 -12.65 -2.83
N LEU A 66 11.73 -12.06 -2.20
CA LEU A 66 13.09 -11.97 -2.76
C LEU A 66 13.72 -13.33 -3.12
N PRO A 67 13.56 -14.41 -2.34
CA PRO A 67 14.06 -15.73 -2.75
C PRO A 67 13.46 -16.21 -4.07
N LEU A 68 12.20 -15.85 -4.37
CA LEU A 68 11.55 -16.17 -5.65
C LEU A 68 12.17 -15.37 -6.78
N LYS A 69 12.49 -14.09 -6.55
CA LYS A 69 13.21 -13.25 -7.52
C LYS A 69 14.62 -13.77 -7.82
N TRP A 70 15.30 -14.31 -6.81
CA TRP A 70 16.61 -14.94 -7.01
C TRP A 70 16.47 -16.21 -7.87
N ARG A 71 15.43 -17.01 -7.63
CA ARG A 71 15.19 -18.22 -8.41
C ARG A 71 14.74 -17.95 -9.85
N ASP A 72 13.94 -16.91 -10.07
CA ASP A 72 13.35 -16.56 -11.37
C ASP A 72 13.57 -15.09 -11.73
N SER A 73 14.37 -14.87 -12.77
CA SER A 73 14.70 -13.53 -13.27
C SER A 73 13.50 -12.75 -13.81
N THR A 74 12.43 -13.45 -14.24
CA THR A 74 11.22 -12.82 -14.82
C THR A 74 10.27 -12.27 -13.76
N PHE A 75 10.42 -12.69 -12.51
CA PHE A 75 9.54 -12.30 -11.41
C PHE A 75 9.59 -10.78 -11.12
N ASP A 76 8.46 -10.08 -11.04
CA ASP A 76 8.43 -8.64 -10.74
C ASP A 76 8.10 -8.37 -9.26
N VAL A 77 9.12 -8.02 -8.47
CA VAL A 77 8.98 -7.71 -7.03
C VAL A 77 8.09 -6.48 -6.80
N ARG A 78 8.00 -5.55 -7.77
CA ARG A 78 7.13 -4.38 -7.66
C ARG A 78 5.66 -4.79 -7.68
N MET A 79 5.32 -5.83 -8.43
CA MET A 79 3.97 -6.37 -8.45
C MET A 79 3.58 -6.94 -7.07
N VAL A 80 4.51 -7.64 -6.43
CA VAL A 80 4.31 -8.17 -5.07
C VAL A 80 4.16 -7.04 -4.05
N TYR A 81 4.92 -5.96 -4.19
CA TYR A 81 4.77 -4.78 -3.34
C TYR A 81 3.35 -4.20 -3.42
N TYR A 82 2.83 -3.98 -4.63
CA TYR A 82 1.46 -3.47 -4.79
C TYR A 82 0.39 -4.49 -4.39
N LEU A 83 0.66 -5.78 -4.55
CA LEU A 83 -0.20 -6.84 -3.98
C LEU A 83 -0.25 -6.73 -2.45
N GLY A 84 0.89 -6.55 -1.79
CA GLY A 84 0.95 -6.31 -0.35
C GLY A 84 0.19 -5.05 0.07
N MET A 85 0.26 -3.98 -0.71
CA MET A 85 -0.52 -2.75 -0.49
C MET A 85 -2.03 -2.98 -0.61
N PHE A 86 -2.46 -3.77 -1.59
CA PHE A 86 -3.86 -4.16 -1.74
C PHE A 86 -4.34 -5.01 -0.57
N VAL A 87 -3.54 -5.99 -0.13
CA VAL A 87 -3.84 -6.80 1.05
C VAL A 87 -3.93 -5.93 2.31
N ALA A 88 -3.02 -4.97 2.47
CA ALA A 88 -3.06 -4.03 3.60
C ALA A 88 -4.34 -3.18 3.61
N LEU A 89 -4.81 -2.74 2.44
CA LEU A 89 -6.09 -2.06 2.31
C LEU A 89 -7.25 -2.93 2.80
N LEU A 90 -7.30 -4.21 2.42
CA LEU A 90 -8.33 -5.14 2.90
C LEU A 90 -8.28 -5.32 4.42
N PHE A 91 -7.09 -5.42 5.01
CA PHE A 91 -6.94 -5.46 6.47
C PHE A 91 -7.44 -4.18 7.14
N MET A 92 -7.14 -3.02 6.58
CA MET A 92 -7.62 -1.74 7.10
C MET A 92 -9.15 -1.63 7.02
N LEU A 93 -9.76 -2.06 5.92
CA LEU A 93 -11.22 -2.12 5.78
C LEU A 93 -11.85 -3.10 6.77
N ALA A 94 -11.23 -4.26 6.98
CA ALA A 94 -11.68 -5.21 7.99
C ALA A 94 -11.56 -4.63 9.41
N LYS A 95 -10.45 -3.98 9.74
CA LYS A 95 -10.24 -3.26 11.01
C LYS A 95 -11.36 -2.25 11.26
N LEU A 96 -11.75 -1.47 10.25
CA LEU A 96 -12.88 -0.54 10.34
C LEU A 96 -14.22 -1.25 10.62
N ARG A 97 -14.44 -2.45 10.07
CA ARG A 97 -15.67 -3.22 10.30
C ARG A 97 -15.79 -3.72 11.75
N TYR A 98 -14.68 -4.17 12.33
CA TYR A 98 -14.66 -4.72 13.69
C TYR A 98 -14.58 -3.65 14.78
N TRP A 99 -14.35 -2.40 14.41
CA TRP A 99 -14.33 -1.24 15.31
C TRP A 99 -15.72 -0.59 15.46
N ARG A 100 -16.74 -1.43 15.65
CA ARG A 100 -18.09 -1.02 16.09
C ARG A 100 -18.08 -0.68 17.57
#